data_AF-A0A2G3A527-F1
#
_entry.id   AF-A0A2G3A527-F1
#
_cell.length_a   1.000
_cell.length_b   1.000
_cell.length_c   1.000
_cell.angle_alpha   90.00
_cell.angle_beta   90.00
_cell.angle_gamma   90.00
#
_symmetry.space_group_name_H-M   'P 1'
#
loop_
_entity.id
_entity.type
_entity.pdbx_description
1 polymer ?
#
loop_
_entity_poly.entity_id
_entity_poly.type
_entity_poly.pdbx_seq_one_letter_code
_entity_poly.pdbx_strand_id
1 'polypeptide(L)'
;MLTQVEKNRRARRKEQLKAEAEAIKATQLFKEIDSLPDIIQEIEREEGEKQKRHLRCVTAKKEKLKSCPPRLGKRKFEPAPAQVLLSEEITGSLRKLKGCCTLARDRFKSLEKRGLVVPSKKSSRLIDIVFV
;
A
#
# COMPACT_ATOMS: atom_id res chain seq x y z
N MET A 1 -68.71 4.55 -29.72
CA MET A 1 -68.54 3.38 -28.84
C MET A 1 -67.71 2.33 -29.56
N LEU A 2 -66.73 1.71 -28.89
CA LEU A 2 -65.90 0.66 -29.51
C LEU A 2 -66.69 -0.65 -29.64
N THR A 3 -66.62 -1.26 -30.82
CA THR A 3 -67.33 -2.52 -31.12
C THR A 3 -66.68 -3.71 -30.38
N GLN A 4 -67.46 -4.76 -30.12
CA GLN A 4 -66.96 -5.98 -29.44
C GLN A 4 -65.77 -6.62 -30.20
N VAL A 5 -65.76 -6.51 -31.53
CA VAL A 5 -64.68 -7.00 -32.40
C VAL A 5 -63.39 -6.23 -32.16
N GLU A 6 -63.44 -4.91 -32.02
CA GLU A 6 -62.26 -4.08 -31.71
C GLU A 6 -61.70 -4.36 -30.31
N LYS A 7 -62.58 -4.63 -29.33
CA LYS A 7 -62.16 -5.05 -27.97
C LYS A 7 -61.41 -6.38 -28.01
N ASN A 8 -61.95 -7.38 -28.72
CA ASN A 8 -61.29 -8.68 -28.88
C ASN A 8 -59.96 -8.59 -29.64
N ARG A 9 -59.89 -7.73 -30.67
CA ARG A 9 -58.64 -7.47 -31.40
C ARG A 9 -57.57 -6.83 -30.52
N ARG A 10 -57.95 -5.89 -29.64
CA ARG A 10 -57.03 -5.29 -28.65
C ARG A 10 -56.58 -6.29 -27.59
N ALA A 11 -57.47 -7.16 -27.11
CA ALA A 11 -57.13 -8.20 -26.14
C ALA A 11 -56.08 -9.18 -26.71
N ARG A 12 -56.29 -9.70 -27.93
CA ARG A 12 -55.32 -10.59 -28.60
C ARG A 12 -53.96 -9.93 -28.80
N ARG A 13 -53.93 -8.66 -29.23
CA ARG A 13 -52.67 -7.93 -29.41
C ARG A 13 -51.94 -7.71 -28.08
N LYS A 14 -52.67 -7.45 -27.00
CA LYS A 14 -52.10 -7.31 -25.65
C LYS A 14 -51.50 -8.63 -25.14
N GLU A 15 -52.15 -9.75 -25.42
CA GLU A 15 -51.62 -11.09 -25.08
C GLU A 15 -50.37 -11.43 -25.89
N GLN A 16 -50.36 -11.15 -27.20
CA GLN A 16 -49.18 -11.33 -28.05
C GLN A 16 -47.99 -10.50 -27.55
N LEU A 17 -48.20 -9.22 -27.24
CA LEU A 17 -47.14 -8.36 -26.70
C LEU A 17 -46.61 -8.84 -25.35
N LYS A 18 -47.45 -9.43 -24.50
CA LYS A 18 -47.01 -10.02 -23.23
C LYS A 18 -46.15 -11.27 -23.46
N ALA A 19 -46.60 -12.17 -24.34
CA ALA A 19 -45.85 -13.37 -24.67
C ALA A 19 -44.50 -13.05 -25.32
N GLU A 20 -44.45 -12.05 -26.21
CA GLU A 20 -43.19 -11.55 -26.80
C GLU A 20 -42.27 -10.96 -25.71
N ALA A 21 -42.80 -10.18 -24.79
CA ALA A 21 -42.03 -9.62 -23.68
C ALA A 21 -41.49 -10.71 -22.73
N GLU A 22 -42.27 -11.76 -22.46
CA GLU A 22 -41.85 -12.91 -21.66
C GLU A 22 -40.77 -13.73 -22.37
N ALA A 23 -40.91 -13.95 -23.68
CA ALA A 23 -39.89 -14.63 -24.48
C ALA A 23 -38.57 -13.84 -24.49
N ILE A 24 -38.63 -12.51 -24.65
CA ILE A 24 -37.43 -11.65 -24.58
C ILE A 24 -36.76 -11.77 -23.21
N LYS A 25 -37.53 -11.71 -22.11
CA LYS A 25 -37.00 -11.89 -20.76
C LYS A 25 -36.34 -13.25 -20.57
N ALA A 26 -36.97 -14.32 -21.04
CA ALA A 26 -36.38 -15.66 -20.97
C ALA A 26 -35.06 -15.72 -21.74
N THR A 27 -34.99 -15.16 -22.95
CA THR A 27 -33.73 -15.12 -23.72
C THR A 27 -32.63 -14.29 -23.05
N GLN A 28 -33.00 -13.22 -22.33
CA GLN A 28 -32.04 -12.42 -21.56
C GLN A 28 -31.47 -13.22 -20.39
N LEU A 29 -32.33 -13.93 -19.65
CA LEU A 29 -31.91 -14.80 -18.56
C LEU A 29 -30.94 -15.90 -19.03
N PHE A 30 -31.21 -16.53 -20.18
CA PHE A 30 -30.29 -17.53 -20.73
C PHE A 30 -28.94 -16.92 -21.10
N LYS A 31 -28.91 -15.73 -21.70
CA LYS A 31 -27.63 -15.02 -22.00
C LYS A 31 -26.83 -14.71 -20.73
N GLU A 32 -27.52 -14.36 -19.64
CA GLU A 32 -26.86 -14.13 -18.35
C GLU A 32 -26.28 -15.43 -17.78
N ILE A 33 -27.00 -16.55 -17.88
CA ILE A 33 -26.52 -17.87 -17.44
C ILE A 33 -25.34 -18.34 -18.29
N ASP A 34 -25.43 -18.18 -19.61
CA ASP A 34 -24.39 -18.60 -20.55
C ASP A 34 -23.08 -17.83 -20.37
N SER A 35 -23.14 -16.59 -19.85
CA SER A 35 -21.95 -15.76 -19.58
C SER A 35 -21.31 -16.02 -18.21
N LEU A 36 -21.92 -16.83 -17.33
CA LEU A 36 -21.35 -17.16 -16.01
C LEU A 36 -19.93 -17.75 -16.07
N PRO A 37 -19.58 -18.67 -17.00
CA PRO A 37 -18.23 -19.22 -17.08
C PRO A 37 -17.17 -18.15 -17.40
N ASP A 38 -17.51 -17.18 -18.25
CA ASP A 38 -16.61 -16.08 -18.61
C ASP A 38 -16.36 -15.18 -17.39
N ILE A 39 -17.42 -14.89 -16.61
CA ILE A 39 -17.33 -14.11 -15.37
C ILE A 39 -16.44 -14.84 -14.35
N ILE A 40 -16.59 -16.15 -14.20
CA ILE A 40 -15.75 -16.95 -13.30
C ILE A 40 -14.27 -16.87 -13.71
N GLN A 41 -13.98 -17.04 -15.00
CA GLN A 41 -12.60 -16.94 -15.51
C GLN A 41 -12.01 -15.54 -15.31
N GLU A 42 -12.82 -14.49 -15.45
CA GLU A 42 -12.39 -13.12 -15.18
C GLU A 42 -12.06 -12.90 -13.70
N ILE A 43 -12.90 -13.40 -12.79
CA ILE A 43 -12.68 -13.36 -11.34
C ILE A 43 -11.37 -14.08 -10.98
N GLU A 44 -11.17 -15.30 -11.46
CA GLU A 44 -9.95 -16.08 -11.17
C GLU A 44 -8.68 -15.36 -11.66
N ARG A 45 -8.75 -14.74 -12.84
CA ARG A 45 -7.65 -13.93 -13.39
C ARG A 45 -7.36 -12.73 -12.49
N GLU A 46 -8.38 -11.97 -12.12
CA GLU A 46 -8.24 -10.77 -11.29
C GLU A 46 -7.71 -11.12 -9.89
N GLU A 47 -8.20 -12.19 -9.30
CA GLU A 47 -7.73 -12.71 -8.01
C GLU A 47 -6.25 -13.14 -8.09
N GLY A 48 -5.86 -13.86 -9.14
CA GLY A 48 -4.47 -14.25 -9.36
C GLY A 48 -3.54 -13.04 -9.46
N GLU A 49 -3.95 -11.97 -10.14
CA GLU A 49 -3.20 -10.72 -10.23
C GLU A 49 -3.13 -9.98 -8.88
N LYS A 50 -4.25 -9.87 -8.17
CA LYS A 50 -4.32 -9.28 -6.82
C LYS A 50 -3.40 -10.02 -5.85
N GLN A 51 -3.41 -11.35 -5.87
CA GLN A 51 -2.54 -12.19 -5.05
C GLN A 51 -1.06 -11.97 -5.39
N LYS A 52 -0.68 -11.99 -6.68
CA LYS A 52 0.71 -11.70 -7.11
C LYS A 52 1.16 -10.32 -6.64
N ARG A 53 0.32 -9.29 -6.77
CA ARG A 53 0.61 -7.94 -6.29
C ARG A 53 0.78 -7.90 -4.77
N HIS A 54 -0.11 -8.56 -4.02
CA HIS A 54 -0.02 -8.66 -2.57
C HIS A 54 1.28 -9.33 -2.13
N LEU A 55 1.64 -10.47 -2.73
CA LEU A 55 2.88 -11.19 -2.45
C LEU A 55 4.11 -10.31 -2.70
N ARG A 56 4.16 -9.59 -3.83
CA ARG A 56 5.24 -8.62 -4.12
C ARG A 56 5.35 -7.56 -3.02
N CYS A 57 4.23 -6.99 -2.58
CA CYS A 57 4.22 -5.99 -1.52
C CYS A 57 4.68 -6.55 -0.17
N VAL A 58 4.26 -7.76 0.19
CA VAL A 58 4.66 -8.43 1.44
C VAL A 58 6.16 -8.73 1.42
N THR A 59 6.68 -9.29 0.32
CA THR A 59 8.11 -9.58 0.17
C THR A 59 8.94 -8.31 0.26
N ALA A 60 8.56 -7.24 -0.45
CA ALA A 60 9.26 -5.95 -0.38
C ALA A 60 9.24 -5.34 1.03
N LYS A 61 8.15 -5.51 1.79
CA LYS A 61 8.09 -5.09 3.20
C LYS A 61 9.06 -5.90 4.07
N LYS A 62 9.09 -7.23 3.89
CA LYS A 62 10.00 -8.12 4.64
C LYS A 62 11.47 -7.81 4.35
N GLU A 63 11.82 -7.56 3.08
CA GLU A 63 13.18 -7.16 2.69
C GLU A 63 13.60 -5.83 3.31
N LYS A 64 12.70 -4.83 3.29
CA LYS A 64 12.95 -3.52 3.92
C LYS A 64 13.15 -3.62 5.43
N LEU A 65 12.43 -4.51 6.11
CA LEU A 65 12.59 -4.72 7.55
C LEU A 65 13.95 -5.33 7.91
N LYS A 66 14.64 -6.00 6.98
CA LYS A 66 16.01 -6.51 7.21
C LYS A 66 17.05 -5.39 7.24
N SER A 67 16.88 -4.35 6.42
CA SER A 67 17.86 -3.27 6.28
C SER A 67 17.55 -2.05 7.14
N CYS A 68 16.27 -1.72 7.31
CA CYS A 68 15.82 -0.49 7.95
C CYS A 68 14.76 -0.78 9.03
N PRO A 69 14.76 0.00 10.12
CA PRO A 69 13.72 -0.12 11.13
C PRO A 69 12.32 0.18 10.56
N PRO A 70 11.26 -0.38 11.17
CA PRO A 70 9.89 0.00 10.85
C PRO A 70 9.66 1.48 11.16
N ARG A 71 8.79 2.11 10.37
CA ARG A 71 8.46 3.52 10.54
C ARG A 71 7.53 3.70 11.73
N LEU A 72 8.05 4.23 12.84
CA LEU A 72 7.29 4.49 14.07
C LEU A 72 6.57 5.84 14.10
N GLY A 73 6.91 6.77 13.20
CA GLY A 73 6.32 8.11 13.21
C GLY A 73 6.41 8.84 11.87
N LYS A 74 6.25 10.17 11.93
CA LYS A 74 6.21 11.02 10.72
C LYS A 74 7.49 10.94 9.88
N ARG A 75 8.65 10.68 10.51
CA ARG A 75 9.97 10.70 9.84
C ARG A 75 10.50 9.29 9.61
N LYS A 76 11.38 9.14 8.61
CA LYS A 76 12.16 7.93 8.38
C LYS A 76 13.43 7.97 9.22
N PHE A 77 13.98 6.80 9.54
CA PHE A 77 15.30 6.72 10.15
C PHE A 77 16.37 7.15 9.14
N GLU A 78 17.25 8.04 9.56
CA GLU A 78 18.42 8.48 8.80
C GLU A 78 19.67 8.15 9.63
N PRO A 79 20.63 7.40 9.07
CA PRO A 79 21.87 7.08 9.76
C PRO A 79 22.65 8.35 10.05
N ALA A 80 23.33 8.38 11.19
CA ALA A 80 24.28 9.45 11.48
C ALA A 80 25.47 9.36 10.49
N PRO A 81 26.06 10.51 10.11
CA PRO A 81 27.30 10.50 9.35
C PRO A 81 28.37 9.75 10.14
N ALA A 82 29.19 8.96 9.44
CA ALA A 82 30.30 8.26 10.06
C ALA A 82 31.26 9.30 10.65
N GLN A 83 31.50 9.21 11.96
CA GLN A 83 32.55 9.99 12.58
C GLN A 83 33.89 9.34 12.20
N VAL A 84 34.62 10.03 11.32
CA VAL A 84 35.96 9.64 10.91
C VAL A 84 36.93 10.71 11.38
N LEU A 85 38.10 10.29 11.85
CA LEU A 85 39.22 11.19 12.08
C LEU A 85 39.86 11.49 10.73
N LEU A 86 40.26 12.75 10.54
CA LEU A 86 41.00 13.14 9.35
C LEU A 86 42.46 12.68 9.48
N SER A 87 43.16 12.54 8.35
CA SER A 87 44.55 12.08 8.32
C SER A 87 45.49 12.89 9.24
N GLU A 88 45.19 14.17 9.41
CA GLU A 88 45.92 15.09 10.31
C GLU A 88 45.67 14.80 11.80
N GLU A 89 44.52 14.24 12.14
CA GLU A 89 44.12 13.91 13.51
C GLU A 89 44.48 12.47 13.89
N ILE A 90 44.79 11.62 12.91
CA ILE A 90 45.21 10.23 13.12
C ILE A 90 46.65 10.24 13.64
N THR A 91 46.79 10.10 14.96
CA THR A 91 48.10 9.97 15.62
C THR A 91 48.45 8.50 15.81
N GLY A 92 49.73 8.12 15.63
CA GLY A 92 50.22 6.74 15.84
C GLY A 92 50.24 6.26 17.31
N SER A 93 49.64 7.00 18.24
CA SER A 93 49.60 6.67 19.67
C SER A 93 48.20 6.90 20.24
N LEU A 94 47.64 5.89 20.92
CA LEU A 94 46.32 5.93 21.53
C LEU A 94 46.18 6.99 22.64
N ARG A 95 47.27 7.35 23.33
CA ARG A 95 47.25 8.39 24.39
C ARG A 95 46.97 9.79 23.85
N LYS A 96 47.21 10.02 22.57
CA LYS A 96 47.04 11.30 21.89
C LYS A 96 45.73 11.37 21.08
N LEU A 97 44.96 10.28 21.04
CA LEU A 97 43.75 10.18 20.25
C LEU A 97 42.63 11.03 20.89
N LYS A 98 42.02 11.93 20.12
CA LYS A 98 40.85 12.67 20.58
C LYS A 98 39.65 11.72 20.71
N GLY A 99 38.98 11.77 21.86
CA GLY A 99 37.77 10.97 22.10
C GLY A 99 36.59 11.38 21.21
N CYS A 100 35.64 10.45 21.04
CA CYS A 100 34.38 10.71 20.34
C CYS A 100 33.51 11.71 21.14
N CYS A 101 33.36 12.93 20.64
CA CYS A 101 32.51 13.96 21.25
C CYS A 101 30.99 13.73 21.04
N THR A 102 30.57 12.71 20.27
CA THR A 102 29.17 12.47 19.90
C THR A 102 28.56 11.18 20.43
N LEU A 103 29.16 10.56 21.45
CA LEU A 103 28.73 9.26 21.99
C LEU A 103 27.23 9.20 22.32
N ALA A 104 26.68 10.24 22.96
CA ALA A 104 25.25 10.30 23.28
C ALA A 104 24.37 10.32 22.02
N ARG A 105 24.80 11.00 20.96
CA ARG A 105 24.10 11.04 19.67
C ARG A 105 24.14 9.68 18.98
N ASP A 106 25.26 8.96 19.07
CA ASP A 106 25.40 7.62 18.48
C ASP A 106 24.53 6.60 19.20
N ARG A 107 24.46 6.66 20.54
CA ARG A 107 23.54 5.85 21.33
C ARG A 107 22.09 6.16 20.99
N PHE A 108 21.72 7.43 20.87
CA PHE A 108 20.37 7.84 20.47
C PHE A 108 20.01 7.31 19.08
N LYS A 109 20.89 7.46 18.09
CA LYS A 109 20.70 6.93 16.73
C LYS A 109 20.63 5.41 16.70
N SER A 110 21.35 4.73 17.58
CA SER A 110 21.23 3.27 17.76
C SER A 110 19.86 2.86 18.30
N LEU A 111 19.24 3.64 19.19
CA LEU A 111 17.88 3.39 19.68
C LEU A 111 16.83 3.62 18.59
N GLU A 112 16.99 4.68 17.77
CA GLU A 112 16.14 4.91 16.59
C GLU A 112 16.28 3.76 15.57
N LYS A 113 17.51 3.29 15.30
CA LYS A 113 17.76 2.15 14.40
C LYS A 113 17.10 0.85 14.88
N ARG A 114 16.98 0.68 16.20
CA ARG A 114 16.30 -0.46 16.82
C ARG A 114 14.77 -0.31 16.87
N GLY A 115 14.24 0.86 16.53
CA GLY A 115 12.82 1.14 16.66
C GLY A 115 12.35 1.22 18.12
N LEU A 116 13.22 1.60 19.05
CA LEU A 116 12.83 1.88 20.44
C LEU A 116 12.42 3.34 20.63
N VAL A 117 12.95 4.22 19.79
CA VAL A 117 12.68 5.66 19.82
C VAL A 117 12.24 6.13 18.44
N VAL A 118 11.26 7.04 18.40
CA VAL A 118 10.76 7.61 17.14
C VAL A 118 11.82 8.53 16.53
N PRO A 119 12.12 8.39 15.22
CA PRO A 119 13.03 9.30 14.53
C PRO A 119 12.60 10.75 14.66
N SER A 120 13.44 11.58 15.28
CA SER A 120 13.17 13.00 15.50
C SER A 120 14.09 13.90 14.68
N LYS A 121 13.61 15.11 14.33
CA LYS A 121 14.50 16.12 13.76
C LYS A 121 15.29 16.74 14.90
N LYS A 122 16.57 17.01 14.64
CA LYS A 122 17.34 17.90 15.51
C LYS A 122 16.63 19.26 15.52
N SER A 123 16.17 19.68 16.70
CA SER A 123 15.81 21.08 16.90
C SER A 123 17.11 21.87 16.73
N SER A 124 17.15 22.82 15.81
CA SER A 124 18.30 23.71 15.61
C SER A 124 18.56 24.64 16.81
N ARG A 125 17.80 24.53 17.90
CA ARG A 125 17.73 25.55 18.95
C ARG A 125 18.64 25.39 20.16
N LEU A 126 19.49 24.36 20.31
CA LEU A 126 20.31 24.23 21.54
C LEU A 126 21.64 23.50 21.35
N ILE A 127 22.59 24.02 20.56
CA ILE A 127 24.01 23.63 20.68
C ILE A 127 24.94 24.81 20.35
N ASP A 128 24.74 25.93 21.04
CA ASP A 128 25.84 26.84 21.37
C ASP A 128 26.13 26.70 22.86
N ILE A 129 26.35 25.46 23.32
CA ILE A 129 27.04 25.26 24.60
C ILE A 129 28.51 25.16 24.22
N VAL A 130 29.13 26.33 24.18
CA VAL A 130 30.59 26.49 24.23
C VAL A 130 31.04 25.74 25.48
N PHE A 131 31.56 24.53 25.31
CA PHE A 131 32.44 23.95 26.33
C PHE A 131 33.77 24.67 26.19
N VAL A 132 33.91 25.75 26.97
CA VAL A 132 35.21 26.34 27.34
C VAL A 132 35.97 25.31 28.16
#